data_AF-A0A2A2GSM3-F1
#
_entry.id   AF-A0A2A2GSM3-F1
#
_cell.length_a   1.000
_cell.length_b   1.000
_cell.length_c   1.000
_cell.angle_alpha   90.00
_cell.angle_beta   90.00
_cell.angle_gamma   90.00
#
_symmetry.space_group_name_H-M   'P 1'
#
loop_
_entity.id
_entity.type
_entity.pdbx_description
1 polymer ?
#
loop_
_entity_poly.entity_id
_entity_poly.type
_entity_poly.pdbx_seq_one_letter_code
_entity_poly.pdbx_strand_id
1 'polypeptide(L)'
;MERLDVWLKEAIIQEDNKGIMSGWLHEQRLGLVPLFRRVFLHILHGGSLVVLTDTQRQWFSKYITQNINLPSKTRPFFPIFEVESLGFMIDMNLNYNNTPDRHFGAINKMLEHSFAKNYMLWYIGKKTIRGDFALFPAVHEPFMWLIDGQDMPTKTIRLSSLDDLLDYKLLQLYRLFERALCGVVFGQISLELS
;
A
#
# COMPACT_ATOMS: atom_id res chain seq x y z
N MET A 1 -19.14 -19.07 -35.93
CA MET A 1 -18.62 -17.73 -35.56
C MET A 1 -19.71 -17.09 -34.72
N GLU A 2 -19.45 -16.85 -33.44
CA GLU A 2 -20.43 -16.25 -32.54
C GLU A 2 -20.66 -14.77 -32.93
N ARG A 3 -21.89 -14.26 -32.76
CA ARG A 3 -22.17 -12.85 -33.00
C ARG A 3 -21.67 -12.00 -31.82
N LEU A 4 -21.04 -10.86 -32.13
CA LEU A 4 -20.45 -9.96 -31.14
C LEU A 4 -21.44 -9.52 -30.05
N ASP A 5 -22.70 -9.28 -30.40
CA ASP A 5 -23.72 -8.83 -29.44
C ASP A 5 -24.09 -9.91 -28.41
N VAL A 6 -24.07 -11.18 -28.82
CA VAL A 6 -24.32 -12.33 -27.93
C VAL A 6 -23.12 -12.51 -26.99
N TRP A 7 -21.92 -12.56 -27.56
CA TRP A 7 -20.68 -12.71 -26.78
C TRP A 7 -20.51 -11.57 -25.78
N LEU A 8 -20.74 -10.32 -26.19
CA LEU A 8 -20.57 -9.14 -25.33
C LEU A 8 -21.53 -9.17 -24.14
N LYS A 9 -22.80 -9.56 -24.36
CA LYS A 9 -23.78 -9.69 -23.28
C LYS A 9 -23.33 -10.71 -22.23
N GLU A 10 -22.86 -11.87 -22.69
CA GLU A 10 -22.36 -12.93 -21.79
C GLU A 10 -21.11 -12.49 -21.04
N ALA A 11 -20.17 -11.84 -21.73
CA ALA A 11 -18.95 -11.29 -21.13
C ALA A 11 -19.25 -10.24 -20.04
N ILE A 12 -20.20 -9.32 -20.28
CA ILE A 12 -20.61 -8.31 -19.28
C ILE A 12 -21.18 -8.98 -18.02
N ILE A 13 -22.08 -9.95 -18.19
CA ILE A 13 -22.68 -10.68 -17.05
C ILE A 13 -21.60 -11.40 -16.24
N GLN A 14 -20.63 -12.01 -16.92
CA GLN A 14 -19.51 -12.67 -16.26
C GLN A 14 -18.65 -11.67 -15.48
N GLU A 15 -18.36 -10.49 -16.03
CA GLU A 15 -17.59 -9.45 -15.33
C GLU A 15 -18.33 -8.86 -14.12
N ASP A 16 -19.62 -8.54 -14.24
CA ASP A 16 -20.42 -7.98 -13.14
C ASP A 16 -20.47 -8.95 -11.94
N ASN A 17 -20.56 -10.25 -12.21
CA ASN A 17 -20.62 -11.27 -11.16
C ASN A 17 -19.28 -11.43 -10.41
N LYS A 18 -18.14 -11.13 -11.03
CA LYS A 18 -16.82 -11.21 -10.36
C LYS A 18 -16.67 -10.19 -9.23
N GLY A 19 -17.27 -9.00 -9.37
CA GLY A 19 -17.11 -7.88 -8.42
C GLY A 19 -17.92 -7.99 -7.12
N ILE A 20 -18.99 -8.78 -7.10
CA ILE A 20 -19.99 -8.81 -6.01
C ILE A 20 -19.65 -9.84 -4.90
N MET A 21 -18.75 -10.80 -5.16
CA MET A 21 -18.63 -12.03 -4.36
C MET A 21 -17.39 -12.20 -3.48
N SER A 22 -16.64 -11.14 -3.14
CA SER A 22 -15.38 -11.34 -2.42
C SER A 22 -15.49 -11.06 -0.91
N GLY A 23 -15.82 -12.10 -0.13
CA GLY A 23 -15.73 -12.13 1.34
C GLY A 23 -14.29 -12.07 1.89
N TRP A 24 -13.29 -11.96 1.01
CA TRP A 24 -11.87 -12.05 1.33
C TRP A 24 -11.38 -11.04 2.37
N LEU A 25 -11.92 -9.80 2.38
CA LEU A 25 -11.56 -8.81 3.42
C LEU A 25 -12.05 -9.25 4.81
N HIS A 26 -13.18 -9.94 4.87
CA HIS A 26 -13.73 -10.45 6.13
C HIS A 26 -12.86 -11.57 6.70
N GLU A 27 -12.29 -12.41 5.84
CA GLU A 27 -11.34 -13.47 6.21
C GLU A 27 -10.03 -12.88 6.75
N GLN A 28 -9.55 -11.79 6.15
CA GLN A 28 -8.29 -11.14 6.57
C GLN A 28 -8.45 -10.18 7.76
N ARG A 29 -9.67 -9.95 8.27
CA ARG A 29 -9.97 -8.90 9.27
C ARG A 29 -9.04 -8.90 10.49
N LEU A 30 -8.73 -10.08 11.03
CA LEU A 30 -7.92 -10.21 12.25
C LEU A 30 -6.47 -9.77 12.02
N GLY A 31 -5.94 -9.97 10.80
CA GLY A 31 -4.63 -9.47 10.41
C GLY A 31 -4.62 -7.97 10.12
N LEU A 32 -5.73 -7.42 9.63
CA LEU A 32 -5.83 -5.99 9.28
C LEU A 32 -5.85 -5.08 10.51
N VAL A 33 -6.57 -5.46 11.57
CA VAL A 33 -6.73 -4.63 12.79
C VAL A 33 -5.39 -4.16 13.38
N PRO A 34 -4.42 -5.04 13.73
CA PRO A 34 -3.15 -4.59 14.31
C PRO A 34 -2.30 -3.74 13.35
N LEU A 35 -2.42 -3.98 12.03
CA LEU A 35 -1.71 -3.19 11.02
C LEU A 35 -2.28 -1.78 10.89
N PHE A 36 -3.60 -1.69 10.74
CA PHE A 36 -4.30 -0.41 10.65
C PHE A 36 -4.10 0.40 11.92
N ARG A 37 -4.22 -0.23 13.09
CA ARG A 37 -3.96 0.43 14.38
C ARG A 37 -2.56 1.04 14.44
N ARG A 38 -1.52 0.30 14.06
CA ARG A 38 -0.14 0.81 14.05
C ARG A 38 -0.01 2.03 13.13
N VAL A 39 -0.53 1.94 11.92
CA VAL A 39 -0.44 3.01 10.92
C VAL A 39 -1.23 4.24 11.35
N PHE A 40 -2.42 4.05 11.90
CA PHE A 40 -3.27 5.16 12.35
C PHE A 40 -2.68 5.86 13.57
N LEU A 41 -2.11 5.12 14.54
CA LEU A 41 -1.37 5.72 15.64
C LEU A 41 -0.17 6.53 15.14
N HIS A 42 0.58 6.01 14.16
CA HIS A 42 1.68 6.75 13.53
C HIS A 42 1.22 8.08 12.95
N ILE A 43 0.12 8.08 12.19
CA ILE A 43 -0.47 9.31 11.62
C ILE A 43 -0.95 10.27 12.71
N LEU A 44 -1.66 9.77 13.73
CA LEU A 44 -2.17 10.60 14.84
C LEU A 44 -1.05 11.24 15.66
N HIS A 45 0.11 10.58 15.77
CA HIS A 45 1.33 11.13 16.38
C HIS A 45 2.13 12.05 15.43
N GLY A 46 1.53 12.48 14.31
CA GLY A 46 2.15 13.42 13.36
C GLY A 46 3.11 12.77 12.36
N GLY A 47 3.13 11.44 12.27
CA GLY A 47 3.98 10.69 11.36
C GLY A 47 3.48 10.72 9.92
N SER A 48 4.42 10.74 8.98
CA SER A 48 4.14 10.69 7.55
C SER A 48 4.16 9.26 7.00
N LEU A 49 3.33 8.97 5.99
CA LEU A 49 3.44 7.77 5.18
C LEU A 49 4.04 8.12 3.81
N VAL A 50 5.12 7.44 3.48
CA VAL A 50 5.75 7.53 2.17
C VAL A 50 5.36 6.28 1.38
N VAL A 51 4.52 6.46 0.36
CA VAL A 51 4.04 5.37 -0.50
C VAL A 51 5.17 4.94 -1.45
N LEU A 52 5.42 3.64 -1.51
CA LEU A 52 6.40 3.01 -2.39
C LEU A 52 5.79 1.77 -3.02
N THR A 53 5.99 1.56 -4.31
CA THR A 53 5.47 0.37 -5.00
C THR A 53 6.52 -0.32 -5.84
N ASP A 54 6.26 -1.57 -6.19
CA ASP A 54 6.93 -2.17 -7.35
C ASP A 54 6.57 -1.39 -8.65
N THR A 55 7.29 -1.69 -9.73
CA THR A 55 7.09 -1.03 -11.03
C THR A 55 5.70 -1.29 -11.61
N GLN A 56 5.15 -2.50 -11.40
CA GLN A 56 3.85 -2.88 -11.96
C GLN A 56 2.68 -2.15 -11.27
N ARG A 57 2.82 -1.77 -9.99
CA ARG A 57 1.78 -1.09 -9.18
C ARG A 57 2.02 0.41 -9.04
N GLN A 58 2.86 1.02 -9.86
CA GLN A 58 3.08 2.47 -9.84
C GLN A 58 1.77 3.26 -10.07
N TRP A 59 0.87 2.74 -10.91
CA TRP A 59 -0.47 3.32 -11.10
C TRP A 59 -1.25 3.44 -9.78
N PHE A 60 -1.05 2.49 -8.86
CA PHE A 60 -1.76 2.43 -7.60
C PHE A 60 -1.18 3.42 -6.58
N SER A 61 0.12 3.68 -6.61
CA SER A 61 0.73 4.78 -5.84
C SER A 61 0.12 6.14 -6.23
N LYS A 62 0.04 6.40 -7.54
CA LYS A 62 -0.58 7.61 -8.09
C LYS A 62 -2.07 7.66 -7.69
N TYR A 63 -2.79 6.54 -7.77
CA TYR A 63 -4.18 6.46 -7.33
C TYR A 63 -4.33 6.84 -5.85
N ILE A 64 -3.55 6.24 -4.94
CA ILE A 64 -3.60 6.52 -3.49
C ILE A 64 -3.37 8.00 -3.22
N THR A 65 -2.27 8.55 -3.74
CA THR A 65 -1.83 9.92 -3.44
C THR A 65 -2.76 10.98 -4.02
N GLN A 66 -3.34 10.72 -5.19
CA GLN A 66 -4.33 11.61 -5.81
C GLN A 66 -5.70 11.52 -5.14
N ASN A 67 -6.08 10.37 -4.57
CA ASN A 67 -7.40 10.18 -3.97
C ASN A 67 -7.45 10.55 -2.48
N ILE A 68 -6.38 10.30 -1.72
CA ILE A 68 -6.41 10.40 -0.25
C ILE A 68 -6.59 11.86 0.21
N ASN A 69 -6.07 12.81 -0.57
CA ASN A 69 -6.10 14.24 -0.30
C ASN A 69 -6.95 15.00 -1.33
N LEU A 70 -8.02 14.40 -1.85
CA LEU A 70 -8.95 15.10 -2.73
C LEU A 70 -9.63 16.27 -2.00
N PRO A 71 -9.60 17.51 -2.55
CA PRO A 71 -10.24 18.67 -1.93
C PRO A 71 -11.75 18.50 -1.69
N SER A 72 -12.42 17.72 -2.53
CA SER A 72 -13.86 17.45 -2.42
C SER A 72 -14.27 16.64 -1.19
N LYS A 73 -13.32 16.03 -0.46
CA LYS A 73 -13.61 15.13 0.67
C LYS A 73 -13.83 15.85 2.00
N THR A 74 -13.79 17.19 2.04
CA THR A 74 -14.17 18.03 3.20
C THR A 74 -13.56 17.57 4.54
N ARG A 75 -12.32 17.09 4.51
CA ARG A 75 -11.59 16.54 5.65
C ARG A 75 -10.15 17.05 5.63
N PRO A 76 -9.39 16.94 6.74
CA PRO A 76 -7.98 17.34 6.75
C PRO A 76 -7.17 16.57 5.72
N PHE A 77 -6.10 17.19 5.21
CA PHE A 77 -5.11 16.46 4.43
C PHE A 77 -4.33 15.51 5.34
N PHE A 78 -4.19 14.28 4.88
CA PHE A 78 -3.37 13.27 5.53
C PHE A 78 -1.93 13.36 5.02
N PRO A 79 -0.91 13.17 5.88
CA PRO A 79 0.51 13.20 5.49
C PRO A 79 0.90 11.91 4.76
N ILE A 80 0.22 11.61 3.66
CA ILE A 80 0.37 10.40 2.85
C ILE A 80 0.71 10.85 1.43
N PHE A 81 1.93 10.60 0.98
CA PHE A 81 2.43 11.05 -0.32
C PHE A 81 3.48 10.09 -0.89
N GLU A 82 3.76 10.25 -2.18
CA GLU A 82 4.81 9.54 -2.90
C GLU A 82 5.99 10.50 -3.10
N VAL A 83 7.21 9.99 -2.97
CA VAL A 83 8.42 10.68 -3.44
C VAL A 83 8.73 10.13 -4.82
N GLU A 84 8.37 10.87 -5.87
CA GLU A 84 8.42 10.38 -7.26
C GLU A 84 9.81 9.87 -7.68
N SER A 85 10.87 10.53 -7.21
CA SER A 85 12.25 10.12 -7.50
C SER A 85 12.74 8.91 -6.69
N LEU A 86 12.02 8.49 -5.64
CA LEU A 86 12.47 7.43 -4.72
C LEU A 86 12.64 6.09 -5.41
N GLY A 87 11.67 5.70 -6.24
CA GLY A 87 11.75 4.46 -7.02
C GLY A 87 13.00 4.43 -7.90
N PHE A 88 13.26 5.51 -8.61
CA PHE A 88 14.45 5.67 -9.45
C PHE A 88 15.76 5.62 -8.64
N MET A 89 15.82 6.33 -7.51
CA MET A 89 16.98 6.30 -6.62
C MET A 89 17.29 4.88 -6.15
N ILE A 90 16.29 4.09 -5.79
CA ILE A 90 16.46 2.71 -5.36
C ILE A 90 16.89 1.81 -6.53
N ASP A 91 16.25 1.94 -7.69
CA ASP A 91 16.51 1.09 -8.85
C ASP A 91 17.90 1.31 -9.45
N MET A 92 18.45 2.53 -9.35
CA MET A 92 19.83 2.85 -9.77
C MET A 92 20.90 1.99 -9.07
N ASN A 93 20.59 1.43 -7.90
CA ASN A 93 21.45 0.51 -7.17
C ASN A 93 21.72 -0.79 -7.96
N LEU A 94 20.84 -1.19 -8.87
CA LEU A 94 21.00 -2.42 -9.66
C LEU A 94 22.22 -2.40 -10.59
N ASN A 95 22.69 -1.21 -10.97
CA ASN A 95 23.77 -1.03 -11.93
C ASN A 95 25.15 -0.85 -11.28
N TYR A 96 25.21 -0.65 -9.96
CA TYR A 96 26.45 -0.42 -9.24
C TYR A 96 26.84 -1.73 -8.54
N ASN A 97 28.02 -2.28 -8.85
CA ASN A 97 28.59 -3.49 -8.24
C ASN A 97 28.90 -3.34 -6.72
N ASN A 98 28.24 -2.40 -6.02
CA ASN A 98 28.46 -2.06 -4.64
C ASN A 98 27.38 -2.65 -3.73
N THR A 99 27.77 -2.87 -2.47
CA THR A 99 26.94 -3.37 -1.39
C THR A 99 25.61 -2.60 -1.27
N PRO A 100 24.45 -3.21 -1.58
CA PRO A 100 23.15 -2.52 -1.62
C PRO A 100 22.81 -1.80 -0.31
N ASP A 101 23.30 -2.33 0.82
CA ASP A 101 23.13 -1.77 2.16
C ASP A 101 23.67 -0.34 2.31
N ARG A 102 24.79 0.00 1.67
CA ARG A 102 25.36 1.37 1.74
C ARG A 102 24.46 2.37 1.03
N HIS A 103 23.93 1.98 -0.13
CA HIS A 103 23.03 2.80 -0.92
C HIS A 103 21.67 2.97 -0.24
N PHE A 104 21.10 1.88 0.26
CA PHE A 104 19.88 1.90 1.07
C PHE A 104 20.07 2.76 2.32
N GLY A 105 21.20 2.65 3.01
CA GLY A 105 21.53 3.50 4.15
C GLY A 105 21.58 4.98 3.81
N ALA A 106 22.11 5.36 2.64
CA ALA A 106 22.14 6.75 2.19
C ALA A 106 20.73 7.29 1.89
N ILE A 107 19.91 6.52 1.18
CA ILE A 107 18.50 6.89 0.90
C ILE A 107 17.72 6.99 2.23
N ASN A 108 17.87 6.03 3.14
CA ASN A 108 17.21 6.03 4.44
C ASN A 108 17.58 7.27 5.26
N LYS A 109 18.87 7.61 5.34
CA LYS A 109 19.34 8.84 6.03
C LYS A 109 18.74 10.11 5.44
N MET A 110 18.63 10.20 4.12
CA MET A 110 17.97 11.32 3.46
C MET A 110 16.49 11.41 3.88
N LEU A 111 15.75 10.30 3.86
CA LEU A 111 14.35 10.27 4.31
C LEU A 111 14.21 10.63 5.80
N GLU A 112 15.08 10.10 6.66
CA GLU A 112 15.11 10.45 8.08
C GLU A 112 15.31 11.94 8.31
N HIS A 113 16.20 12.59 7.55
CA HIS A 113 16.40 14.03 7.64
C HIS A 113 15.19 14.82 7.10
N SER A 114 14.63 14.41 5.96
CA SER A 114 13.48 15.08 5.35
C SER A 114 12.21 15.00 6.21
N PHE A 115 12.01 13.90 6.94
CA PHE A 115 10.81 13.66 7.76
C PHE A 115 11.06 13.70 9.26
N ALA A 116 12.20 14.25 9.71
CA ALA A 116 12.58 14.29 11.12
C ALA A 116 12.44 12.92 11.83
N LYS A 117 12.80 11.85 11.14
CA LYS A 117 12.66 10.43 11.54
C LYS A 117 11.22 9.96 11.80
N ASN A 118 10.22 10.78 11.50
CA ASN A 118 8.81 10.47 11.73
C ASN A 118 8.10 10.09 10.42
N TYR A 119 8.63 9.07 9.74
CA TYR A 119 7.99 8.50 8.55
C TYR A 119 7.89 6.98 8.66
N MET A 120 6.94 6.42 7.92
CA MET A 120 6.78 4.99 7.73
C MET A 120 6.61 4.73 6.23
N LEU A 121 7.35 3.75 5.71
CA LEU A 121 7.16 3.31 4.32
C LEU A 121 5.86 2.52 4.22
N TRP A 122 5.03 2.87 3.25
CA TRP A 122 3.90 2.05 2.83
C TRP A 122 4.26 1.37 1.52
N TYR A 123 4.74 0.13 1.59
CA TYR A 123 5.14 -0.64 0.41
C TYR A 123 3.99 -1.48 -0.14
N ILE A 124 3.79 -1.45 -1.46
CA ILE A 124 2.77 -2.24 -2.16
C ILE A 124 3.38 -2.90 -3.39
N GLY A 125 3.48 -4.23 -3.39
CA GLY A 125 4.00 -4.94 -4.55
C GLY A 125 4.62 -6.30 -4.27
N LYS A 126 5.24 -6.87 -5.29
CA LYS A 126 6.06 -8.09 -5.20
C LYS A 126 7.36 -7.83 -4.45
N LYS A 127 8.09 -8.90 -4.10
CA LYS A 127 9.46 -8.77 -3.61
C LYS A 127 10.38 -8.33 -4.76
N THR A 128 10.83 -7.08 -4.72
CA THR A 128 11.75 -6.44 -5.68
C THR A 128 12.82 -5.68 -4.89
N ILE A 129 13.81 -5.06 -5.55
CA ILE A 129 14.79 -4.21 -4.86
C ILE A 129 14.14 -3.07 -4.05
N ARG A 130 12.99 -2.56 -4.49
CA ARG A 130 12.18 -1.58 -3.74
C ARG A 130 11.52 -2.18 -2.51
N GLY A 131 11.11 -3.44 -2.59
CA GLY A 131 10.62 -4.20 -1.45
C GLY A 131 11.73 -4.55 -0.45
N ASP A 132 12.93 -4.88 -0.95
CA ASP A 132 14.11 -5.13 -0.11
C ASP A 132 14.55 -3.85 0.60
N PHE A 133 14.50 -2.69 -0.07
CA PHE A 133 14.70 -1.38 0.57
C PHE A 133 13.65 -1.13 1.66
N ALA A 134 12.38 -1.42 1.41
CA ALA A 134 11.33 -1.24 2.41
C ALA A 134 11.53 -2.13 3.66
N LEU A 135 12.19 -3.27 3.51
CA LEU A 135 12.52 -4.21 4.59
C LEU A 135 13.94 -4.00 5.16
N PHE A 136 14.67 -2.99 4.69
CA PHE A 136 16.02 -2.70 5.15
C PHE A 136 16.02 -2.44 6.66
N PRO A 137 16.93 -3.02 7.47
CA PRO A 137 16.85 -2.95 8.94
C PRO A 137 16.78 -1.55 9.56
N ALA A 138 17.31 -0.53 8.89
CA ALA A 138 17.22 0.86 9.37
C ALA A 138 15.84 1.49 9.14
N VAL A 139 15.03 0.92 8.23
CA VAL A 139 13.63 1.30 8.05
C VAL A 139 12.82 0.65 9.17
N HIS A 140 12.35 1.46 10.11
CA HIS A 140 11.52 0.97 11.21
C HIS A 140 10.09 0.64 10.74
N GLU A 141 9.69 -0.62 10.95
CA GLU A 141 8.30 -1.13 10.89
C GLU A 141 7.43 -0.64 9.71
N PRO A 142 7.80 -0.95 8.45
CA PRO A 142 7.03 -0.54 7.28
C PRO A 142 5.59 -1.11 7.28
N PHE A 143 4.67 -0.42 6.62
CA PHE A 143 3.34 -0.90 6.30
C PHE A 143 3.35 -1.63 4.95
N MET A 144 3.32 -2.97 4.98
CA MET A 144 3.61 -3.79 3.81
C MET A 144 2.37 -4.50 3.27
N TRP A 145 2.07 -4.29 1.99
CA TRP A 145 1.09 -5.03 1.20
C TRP A 145 1.85 -5.84 0.17
N LEU A 146 2.07 -7.12 0.49
CA LEU A 146 2.93 -8.00 -0.28
C LEU A 146 2.12 -8.87 -1.23
N ILE A 147 2.58 -8.92 -2.47
CA ILE A 147 2.06 -9.78 -3.52
C ILE A 147 3.02 -10.95 -3.69
N ASP A 148 2.51 -12.18 -3.53
CA ASP A 148 3.27 -13.44 -3.60
C ASP A 148 4.42 -13.59 -2.57
N GLY A 149 4.29 -12.98 -1.39
CA GLY A 149 5.30 -13.10 -0.33
C GLY A 149 5.11 -14.36 0.53
N GLN A 150 5.78 -15.47 0.20
CA GLN A 150 5.65 -16.73 0.95
C GLN A 150 6.40 -16.75 2.30
N ASP A 151 7.49 -15.99 2.46
CA ASP A 151 8.41 -16.10 3.61
C ASP A 151 8.61 -14.80 4.43
N MET A 152 7.56 -13.97 4.53
CA MET A 152 7.65 -12.62 5.12
C MET A 152 6.85 -12.46 6.43
N PRO A 153 7.26 -11.53 7.32
CA PRO A 153 6.77 -11.45 8.70
C PRO A 153 5.24 -11.38 8.82
N THR A 154 4.72 -11.82 9.97
CA THR A 154 3.29 -11.89 10.32
C THR A 154 2.54 -10.55 10.23
N LYS A 155 3.25 -9.42 10.20
CA LYS A 155 2.69 -8.07 10.11
C LYS A 155 2.57 -7.57 8.65
N THR A 156 2.11 -8.39 7.72
CA THR A 156 1.95 -8.01 6.30
C THR A 156 0.59 -8.42 5.74
N ILE A 157 0.04 -7.61 4.83
CA ILE A 157 -1.17 -7.99 4.08
C ILE A 157 -0.72 -8.82 2.89
N ARG A 158 -1.31 -10.00 2.72
CA ARG A 158 -0.94 -10.95 1.66
C ARG A 158 -1.97 -10.96 0.54
N LEU A 159 -1.48 -10.73 -0.67
CA LEU A 159 -2.22 -10.77 -1.91
C LEU A 159 -1.51 -11.74 -2.88
N SER A 160 -2.22 -12.24 -3.88
CA SER A 160 -1.64 -13.11 -4.91
C SER A 160 -1.65 -12.41 -6.27
N SER A 161 -0.59 -12.56 -7.06
CA SER A 161 -0.59 -12.10 -8.45
C SER A 161 -1.28 -13.05 -9.42
N LEU A 162 -1.61 -14.26 -8.96
CA LEU A 162 -2.43 -15.21 -9.72
C LEU A 162 -3.93 -14.94 -9.58
N ASP A 163 -4.30 -13.94 -8.77
CA ASP A 163 -5.67 -13.52 -8.59
C ASP A 163 -6.06 -12.51 -9.66
N ASP A 164 -6.93 -12.91 -10.58
CA ASP A 164 -7.45 -12.04 -11.65
C ASP A 164 -8.16 -10.80 -11.11
N LEU A 165 -8.57 -10.80 -9.83
CA LEU A 165 -9.22 -9.68 -9.16
C LEU A 165 -8.27 -8.85 -8.30
N LEU A 166 -6.96 -9.05 -8.41
CA LEU A 166 -5.96 -8.35 -7.61
C LEU A 166 -6.15 -6.82 -7.61
N ASP A 167 -6.33 -6.21 -8.78
CA ASP A 167 -6.47 -4.75 -8.88
C ASP A 167 -7.75 -4.25 -8.19
N TYR A 168 -8.86 -5.00 -8.30
CA TYR A 168 -10.08 -4.72 -7.55
C TYR A 168 -9.85 -4.87 -6.04
N LYS A 169 -9.11 -5.89 -5.61
CA LYS A 169 -8.77 -6.11 -4.19
C LYS A 169 -7.90 -4.97 -3.63
N LEU A 170 -6.93 -4.48 -4.41
CA LEU A 170 -6.13 -3.31 -4.05
C LEU A 170 -7.02 -2.08 -3.83
N LEU A 171 -7.92 -1.79 -4.77
CA LEU A 171 -8.87 -0.67 -4.66
C LEU A 171 -9.82 -0.83 -3.46
N GLN A 172 -10.38 -2.02 -3.25
CA GLN A 172 -11.25 -2.32 -2.11
C GLN A 172 -10.52 -2.13 -0.77
N LEU A 173 -9.29 -2.65 -0.66
CA LEU A 173 -8.49 -2.54 0.55
C LEU A 173 -8.10 -1.09 0.85
N TYR A 174 -7.77 -0.30 -0.18
CA TYR A 174 -7.53 1.13 -0.03
C TYR A 174 -8.77 1.88 0.45
N ARG A 175 -9.94 1.62 -0.14
CA ARG A 175 -11.21 2.25 0.29
C ARG A 175 -11.53 1.91 1.75
N LEU A 176 -11.27 0.66 2.15
CA LEU A 176 -11.41 0.24 3.55
C LEU A 176 -10.43 0.99 4.47
N PHE A 177 -9.15 1.05 4.08
CA PHE A 177 -8.11 1.79 4.81
C PHE A 177 -8.49 3.26 5.00
N GLU A 178 -8.89 3.94 3.91
CA GLU A 178 -9.28 5.34 3.91
C GLU A 178 -10.49 5.59 4.83
N ARG A 179 -11.53 4.76 4.73
CA ARG A 179 -12.73 4.87 5.56
C ARG A 179 -12.40 4.68 7.04
N ALA A 180 -11.57 3.69 7.36
CA ALA A 180 -11.13 3.43 8.73
C ALA A 180 -10.28 4.58 9.28
N LEU A 181 -9.34 5.12 8.48
CA LEU A 181 -8.53 6.29 8.86
C LEU A 181 -9.42 7.50 9.18
N CYS A 182 -10.41 7.79 8.32
CA CYS A 182 -11.35 8.87 8.58
C CYS A 182 -12.13 8.66 9.87
N GLY A 183 -12.66 7.45 10.09
CA GLY A 183 -13.40 7.12 11.30
C GLY A 183 -12.56 7.32 12.57
N VAL A 184 -11.27 6.98 12.52
CA VAL A 184 -10.34 7.21 13.63
C VAL A 184 -10.07 8.70 13.84
N VAL A 185 -9.73 9.45 12.79
CA VAL A 185 -9.39 10.87 12.88
C VAL A 185 -10.58 11.73 13.33
N PHE A 186 -11.80 11.33 12.99
CA PHE A 186 -13.04 11.98 13.45
C PHE A 186 -13.54 11.48 14.81
N GLY A 187 -12.80 10.60 15.50
CA GLY A 187 -13.19 10.06 16.80
C GLY A 187 -14.40 9.12 16.78
N GLN A 188 -14.77 8.61 15.61
CA GLN A 188 -15.86 7.63 15.44
C GLN A 188 -15.41 6.20 15.78
N ILE A 189 -14.10 5.94 15.72
CA ILE A 189 -13.48 4.64 15.98
C ILE A 189 -12.37 4.83 17.01
N SER A 190 -12.43 4.09 18.13
CA SER A 190 -11.34 4.04 19.10
C SER A 190 -10.26 3.04 18.67
N LEU A 191 -9.00 3.40 18.93
CA LEU A 191 -7.83 2.53 18.73
C LEU A 191 -7.38 1.80 20.00
N GLU A 192 -8.08 2.03 21.12
CA GLU A 192 -7.84 1.33 22.37
C GLU A 192 -8.41 -0.09 22.31
N LEU A 193 -7.70 -1.05 22.90
CA LEU A 193 -8.23 -2.39 23.09
C LEU A 193 -9.16 -2.32 24.32
N SER A 194 -10.47 -2.49 24.10
CA SER A 194 -11.39 -2.85 25.20
C SER A 194 -11.03 -4.21 25.78
#